data_AF-A0A9P8DE46-F1
#
_entry.id   AF-A0A9P8DE46-F1
#
_cell.length_a   1.000
_cell.length_b   1.000
_cell.length_c   1.000
_cell.angle_alpha   90.00
_cell.angle_beta   90.00
_cell.angle_gamma   90.00
#
_symmetry.space_group_name_H-M   'P 1'
#
loop_
_entity.id
_entity.type
_entity.pdbx_description
1 polymer ?
#
loop_
_entity_poly.entity_id
_entity_poly.type
_entity_poly.pdbx_seq_one_letter_code
_entity_poly.pdbx_strand_id
1 'polypeptide(L)' 'MKRNNPNIPILIREAAGTQPKVFARYDRGVEKSQILEGLSDKEIEETVTGLVKADQ' A
#
# COMPACT_ATOMS: atom_id res chain seq x y z
N MET A 1 0.26 9.26 -6.96
CA MET A 1 0.40 7.79 -7.07
C MET A 1 -0.32 7.14 -8.26
N LYS A 2 -1.66 7.21 -8.40
CA LYS A 2 -2.42 6.49 -9.45
C LYS A 2 -2.09 6.92 -10.89
N ARG A 3 -1.90 8.23 -11.14
CA ARG A 3 -1.49 8.76 -12.45
C ARG A 3 -0.12 8.23 -12.91
N ASN A 4 0.78 8.00 -11.97
CA ASN A 4 2.15 7.56 -12.26
C ASN A 4 2.23 6.02 -12.38
N ASN A 5 1.20 5.29 -11.94
CA ASN A 5 1.15 3.83 -11.93
C ASN A 5 -0.17 3.34 -12.54
N PRO A 6 -0.40 3.55 -13.85
CA PRO A 6 -1.69 3.29 -14.49
C PRO A 6 -2.06 1.80 -14.48
N ASN A 7 -1.06 0.92 -14.62
CA ASN A 7 -1.26 -0.52 -14.71
C ASN A 7 -1.35 -1.22 -13.34
N ILE A 8 -1.02 -0.52 -12.25
CA ILE A 8 -1.11 -1.09 -10.90
C ILE A 8 -2.55 -0.95 -10.39
N PRO A 9 -3.24 -2.06 -10.09
CA PRO A 9 -4.55 -2.01 -9.46
C PRO A 9 -4.39 -1.55 -8.01
N ILE A 10 -5.11 -0.49 -7.64
CA ILE A 10 -5.14 0.02 -6.27
C ILE A 10 -6.56 -0.19 -5.77
N LEU A 11 -6.71 -1.09 -4.79
CA LEU A 11 -8.00 -1.42 -4.20
C LEU A 11 -8.12 -0.72 -2.85
N ILE A 12 -9.09 0.19 -2.74
CA ILE A 12 -9.43 0.86 -1.48
C ILE A 12 -10.66 0.16 -0.92
N ARG A 13 -10.58 -0.28 0.34
CA ARG A 13 -11.70 -0.93 1.04
C ARG A 13 -11.85 -0.29 2.41
N GLU A 14 -13.04 0.20 2.68
CA GLU A 14 -13.41 0.80 3.96
C GLU A 14 -14.18 -0.23 4.79
N ALA A 15 -13.83 -0.35 6.07
CA ALA A 15 -14.53 -1.19 7.03
C ALA A 15 -14.45 -0.57 8.42
N ALA A 16 -15.52 -0.72 9.21
CA ALA A 16 -15.54 -0.24 10.59
C ALA A 16 -14.79 -1.21 11.51
N GLY A 17 -14.07 -0.68 12.51
CA GLY A 17 -13.36 -1.46 13.52
C GLY A 17 -12.13 -2.22 13.01
N THR A 18 -11.65 -1.91 11.80
CA THR A 18 -10.41 -2.49 11.26
C THR A 18 -9.24 -1.52 11.41
N GLN A 19 -8.05 -2.06 11.69
CA GLN A 19 -6.85 -1.26 11.69
C GLN A 19 -6.47 -0.87 10.26
N PRO A 20 -6.11 0.41 10.01
CA PRO A 20 -5.68 0.84 8.69
C PRO A 20 -4.39 0.09 8.30
N LYS A 21 -4.43 -0.59 7.16
CA LYS A 21 -3.35 -1.46 6.70
C LYS A 21 -3.29 -1.45 5.18
N VAL A 22 -2.06 -1.45 4.65
CA VAL A 22 -1.79 -1.63 3.22
C VAL A 22 -1.29 -3.04 2.96
N PHE A 23 -1.72 -3.61 1.84
CA PHE A 23 -1.24 -4.89 1.33
C PHE A 23 -0.65 -4.67 -0.05
N ALA A 24 0.58 -5.15 -0.25
CA ALA A 24 1.25 -5.19 -1.54
C ALA A 24 1.45 -6.66 -1.94
N ARG A 25 0.88 -7.04 -3.08
CA ARG A 25 1.06 -8.36 -3.68
C ARG A 25 1.97 -8.22 -4.89
N TYR A 26 3.01 -9.04 -4.90
CA TYR A 26 4.04 -9.10 -5.91
C TYR A 26 3.92 -10.37 -6.74
N ASP A 27 4.82 -10.51 -7.72
CA ASP A 27 4.90 -11.71 -8.52
C ASP A 27 5.12 -12.97 -7.68
N ARG A 28 4.69 -14.11 -8.24
CA ARG A 28 4.77 -15.43 -7.61
C ARG A 28 4.01 -15.54 -6.28
N GLY A 29 3.02 -14.67 -6.05
CA GLY A 29 2.13 -14.72 -4.89
C GLY A 29 2.77 -14.26 -3.59
N VAL A 30 3.87 -13.51 -3.65
CA VAL A 30 4.51 -12.94 -2.47
C VAL A 30 3.69 -11.73 -2.01
N GLU A 31 3.30 -11.71 -0.73
CA GLU A 31 2.52 -10.61 -0.15
C GLU A 31 3.28 -9.96 1.01
N LYS A 32 3.24 -8.63 1.10
CA LYS A 32 3.70 -7.85 2.25
C LYS A 32 2.56 -7.00 2.78
N SER A 33 2.51 -6.82 4.09
CA SER A 33 1.53 -5.96 4.75
C SER A 33 2.19 -4.98 5.71
N GLN A 34 1.70 -3.74 5.75
CA GLN A 34 2.13 -2.73 6.70
C GLN A 34 0.95 -2.03 7.35
N ILE A 35 1.02 -1.85 8.67
CA ILE A 35 0.04 -1.12 9.47
C ILE A 35 0.31 0.38 9.26
N LEU A 36 -0.76 1.15 9.06
CA LEU A 36 -0.72 2.59 8.84
C LEU A 36 -1.24 3.39 10.04
N GLU A 37 -1.56 2.71 11.15
CA GLU A 37 -2.04 3.32 12.37
C GLU A 37 -0.98 4.25 12.99
N GLY A 38 -1.38 5.48 13.31
CA GLY A 38 -0.51 6.48 13.92
C GLY A 38 0.49 7.14 12.97
N LEU A 39 0.51 6.78 11.68
CA LEU A 39 1.35 7.43 10.68
C LEU A 39 0.69 8.72 10.16
N SER A 40 1.51 9.74 9.91
CA SER A 40 1.10 10.94 9.17
C SER A 40 0.93 10.65 7.68
N ASP A 41 0.21 11.52 6.97
CA ASP A 41 -0.01 11.40 5.52
C ASP A 41 1.31 11.24 4.73
N LYS A 42 2.36 11.94 5.17
CA LYS A 42 3.68 11.87 4.54
C LYS A 42 4.34 10.51 4.75
N GLU A 43 4.29 9.98 5.97
CA GLU A 43 4.84 8.65 6.29
C GLU A 43 4.08 7.53 5.58
N ILE A 44 2.78 7.69 5.39
CA ILE A 44 1.96 6.78 4.58
C ILE A 44 2.41 6.82 3.11
N GLU A 45 2.63 8.01 2.54
CA GLU A 45 3.11 8.14 1.17
C GLU A 45 4.50 7.51 0.97
N GLU A 46 5.41 7.71 1.91
CA GLU A 46 6.75 7.10 1.91
C GLU A 46 6.68 5.58 2.00
N THR A 47 5.84 5.07 2.92
CA THR A 47 5.58 3.63 3.11
C THR A 47 5.06 2.99 1.82
N VAL A 48 4.02 3.58 1.23
CA VAL A 48 3.41 3.07 0.00
C VAL A 48 4.38 3.16 -1.18
N THR A 49 5.17 4.22 -1.27
CA THR A 49 6.20 4.37 -2.31
C THR A 49 7.30 3.31 -2.18
N GLY A 50 7.71 2.99 -0.95
CA GLY A 50 8.66 1.92 -0.67
C GLY A 50 8.15 0.56 -1.11
N LEU A 51 6.87 0.27 -0.87
CA LEU A 51 6.24 -0.99 -1.30
C LEU A 51 6.19 -1.14 -2.82
N VAL A 52 5.99 -0.06 -3.58
CA VAL A 52 6.01 -0.10 -5.05
C VAL A 52 7.43 -0.29 -5.59
N LYS A 53 8.42 0.37 -5.00
CA LYS A 53 9.82 0.27 -5.45
C LYS A 53 10.49 -1.07 -5.10
N ALA A 54 9.98 -1.79 -4.11
CA ALA A 54 10.56 -3.06 -3.67
C ALA A 54 10.48 -4.20 -4.70
N ASP A 55 9.76 -4.01 -5.81
CA ASP A 55 9.52 -5.00 -6.88
C ASP A 55 9.87 -4.44 -8.27
N GLN A 56 10.52 -3.27 -8.33
CA GLN A 56 11.15 -2.75 -9.55
C GLN A 56 12.60 -3.21 -9.68
#